data_AF-A0A1H2T6V8-F1
#
_entry.id   AF-A0A1H2T6V8-F1
#
_cell.length_a   1.000
_cell.length_b   1.000
_cell.length_c   1.000
_cell.angle_alpha   90.00
_cell.angle_beta   90.00
_cell.angle_gamma   90.00
#
_symmetry.space_group_name_H-M   'P 1'
#
loop_
_entity.id
_entity.type
_entity.pdbx_description
1 polymer ?
#
loop_
_entity_poly.entity_id
_entity_poly.type
_entity_poly.pdbx_seq_one_letter_code
_entity_poly.pdbx_strand_id
1 'polypeptide(L)' 'MHFAKGLEFRSVVVMACDDEVIPQAERIESVADHADLEEVYNTERHLLYVACTRARDELLVTGVTPLSEFVDDFLKTS' A
#
# COMPACT_ATOMS: atom_id res chain seq x y z
N MET A 1 -7.68 0.85 -3.79
CA MET A 1 -7.04 -0.28 -4.53
C MET A 1 -7.96 -1.49 -4.76
N HIS A 2 -9.10 -1.60 -4.08
CA HIS A 2 -9.98 -2.79 -4.08
C HIS A 2 -10.49 -3.29 -5.45
N PHE A 3 -10.66 -2.42 -6.45
CA PHE A 3 -11.18 -2.81 -7.77
C PHE A 3 -10.16 -3.53 -8.66
N ALA A 4 -8.90 -3.61 -8.24
CA ALA A 4 -7.85 -4.23 -9.03
C ALA A 4 -7.88 -5.78 -8.98
N LYS A 5 -8.61 -6.35 -8.02
CA LYS A 5 -8.63 -7.80 -7.78
C LYS A 5 -9.15 -8.57 -9.00
N GLY A 6 -8.39 -9.59 -9.43
CA GLY A 6 -8.75 -10.46 -10.56
C GLY A 6 -8.47 -9.86 -11.94
N LEU A 7 -7.88 -8.67 -12.00
CA LEU A 7 -7.38 -8.04 -13.23
C LEU A 7 -5.86 -8.15 -13.28
N GLU A 8 -5.28 -8.06 -14.47
CA GLU A 8 -3.84 -7.95 -14.70
C GLU A 8 -3.56 -6.97 -15.84
N PHE A 9 -2.53 -6.14 -15.66
CA PHE A 9 -2.16 -5.10 -16.62
C PHE A 9 -0.71 -5.25 -17.01
N ARG A 10 -0.36 -4.84 -18.23
CA ARG A 10 1.04 -4.83 -18.66
C ARG A 10 1.89 -3.92 -17.77
N SER A 11 1.35 -2.74 -17.47
CA SER A 11 1.99 -1.74 -16.63
C SER A 11 1.00 -1.20 -15.61
N VAL A 12 1.45 -0.99 -14.37
CA VAL A 12 0.64 -0.43 -13.28
C VAL A 12 1.40 0.72 -12.62
N VAL A 13 0.67 1.79 -12.31
CA VAL A 13 1.17 2.87 -11.46
C VAL A 13 0.40 2.85 -10.15
N VAL A 14 1.11 2.69 -9.04
CA VAL A 14 0.57 2.87 -7.69
C VAL A 14 1.02 4.26 -7.22
N MET A 15 0.08 5.18 -7.12
CA MET A 15 0.33 6.59 -6.83
C MET A 15 -0.08 6.96 -5.42
N ALA A 16 0.51 8.06 -4.92
CA ALA A 16 0.27 8.59 -3.58
C ALA A 16 0.58 7.56 -2.48
N CYS A 17 1.72 6.86 -2.60
CA CYS A 17 2.25 5.99 -1.56
C CYS A 17 2.97 6.81 -0.48
N ASP A 18 2.23 7.76 0.06
CA ASP A 18 2.68 8.77 1.01
C ASP A 18 2.39 8.31 2.43
N ASP A 19 3.04 8.93 3.40
CA ASP A 19 2.67 8.79 4.81
C ASP A 19 1.20 9.18 5.03
N GLU A 20 0.54 8.57 6.01
CA GLU A 20 -0.89 8.73 6.32
C GLU A 20 -1.90 8.32 5.22
N VAL A 21 -1.47 8.15 3.96
CA VAL A 21 -2.31 7.69 2.84
C VAL A 21 -2.40 6.16 2.81
N ILE A 22 -1.26 5.49 2.95
CA ILE A 22 -1.19 4.04 3.16
C ILE A 22 -0.14 3.75 4.25
N PRO A 23 -0.49 3.05 5.34
CA PRO A 23 -1.85 2.74 5.74
C PRO A 23 -2.69 4.01 5.99
N GLN A 24 -3.98 3.97 5.62
CA GLN A 24 -4.86 5.13 5.75
C GLN A 24 -5.04 5.55 7.22
N ALA A 25 -4.63 6.77 7.57
CA ALA A 25 -4.67 7.29 8.94
C ALA A 25 -6.08 7.24 9.57
N GLU A 26 -7.12 7.62 8.82
CA GLU A 26 -8.51 7.57 9.29
C GLU A 26 -8.92 6.16 9.75
N ARG A 27 -8.45 5.11 9.07
CA ARG A 27 -8.74 3.73 9.46
C ARG A 27 -8.02 3.36 10.74
N ILE A 28 -6.79 3.83 10.91
CA ILE A 28 -5.99 3.61 12.13
C ILE A 28 -6.65 4.31 13.33
N GLU A 29 -7.02 5.58 13.18
CA GLU A 29 -7.62 6.39 14.25
C GLU A 29 -8.99 5.88 14.70
N SER A 30 -9.72 5.19 13.82
CA SER A 30 -11.03 4.61 14.13
C SER A 30 -10.98 3.37 15.03
N VAL A 31 -9.79 2.80 15.26
CA VAL A 31 -9.60 1.56 16.02
C VAL A 31 -9.31 1.85 17.49
N ALA A 32 -10.07 1.23 18.40
CA ALA A 32 -9.89 1.37 19.84
C ALA A 32 -8.96 0.31 20.46
N ASP A 33 -8.88 -0.88 19.87
CA ASP A 33 -8.16 -2.02 20.41
C ASP A 33 -6.88 -2.34 19.62
N HIS A 34 -5.78 -2.65 20.32
CA HIS A 34 -4.49 -2.93 19.66
C HIS A 34 -4.51 -4.16 18.74
N ALA A 35 -5.31 -5.18 19.04
CA ALA A 35 -5.43 -6.36 18.17
C ALA A 35 -6.05 -6.00 16.82
N ASP A 36 -7.03 -5.11 16.82
CA ASP A 36 -7.70 -4.62 15.62
C ASP A 36 -6.78 -3.70 14.80
N LEU A 37 -5.82 -3.03 15.45
CA LEU A 37 -4.83 -2.17 14.78
C LEU A 37 -3.92 -2.99 13.86
N GLU A 38 -3.41 -4.12 14.37
CA GLU A 38 -2.57 -5.01 13.57
C GLU A 38 -3.33 -5.57 12.36
N GLU A 39 -4.62 -5.89 12.53
CA GLU A 39 -5.46 -6.35 11.43
C GLU A 39 -5.68 -5.28 10.34
N VAL A 40 -5.92 -4.02 10.74
CA VAL A 40 -6.03 -2.90 9.79
C VAL A 40 -4.72 -2.72 9.03
N TYR A 41 -3.59 -2.72 9.74
CA TYR A 41 -2.26 -2.65 9.14
C TYR A 41 -2.00 -3.76 8.12
N ASN A 42 -2.30 -5.01 8.50
CA ASN A 42 -2.14 -6.16 7.62
C ASN A 42 -3.05 -6.08 6.40
N THR A 43 -4.27 -5.58 6.57
CA THR A 43 -5.22 -5.38 5.46
C THR A 43 -4.72 -4.32 4.48
N GLU A 44 -4.28 -3.16 4.98
CA GLU A 44 -3.73 -2.07 4.15
C GLU A 44 -2.47 -2.52 3.40
N ARG A 45 -1.56 -3.23 4.09
CA ARG A 45 -0.36 -3.82 3.47
C ARG A 45 -0.73 -4.83 2.39
N HIS A 46 -1.75 -5.67 2.62
CA HIS A 46 -2.23 -6.62 1.64
C HIS A 46 -2.81 -5.92 0.39
N LEU A 47 -3.48 -4.77 0.55
CA LEU A 47 -3.98 -4.00 -0.58
C LEU A 47 -2.86 -3.45 -1.45
N LEU A 48 -1.79 -2.94 -0.85
CA LEU A 48 -0.60 -2.52 -1.57
C LEU A 48 0.02 -3.68 -2.34
N TYR A 49 0.19 -4.84 -1.70
CA TYR A 49 0.68 -6.06 -2.37
C TYR A 49 -0.19 -6.46 -3.57
N VAL A 50 -1.51 -6.48 -3.40
CA VAL A 50 -2.44 -6.80 -4.49
C VAL A 50 -2.29 -5.81 -5.64
N ALA A 51 -2.20 -4.51 -5.36
CA ALA A 51 -2.03 -3.47 -6.37
C ALA A 51 -0.71 -3.62 -7.14
N CYS A 52 0.41 -3.81 -6.44
CA CYS A 52 1.73 -3.99 -7.04
C CYS A 52 1.79 -5.26 -7.91
N THR A 53 1.20 -6.37 -7.45
CA THR A 53 1.19 -7.65 -8.19
C THR A 53 0.22 -7.68 -9.37
N ARG A 54 -0.49 -6.57 -9.66
CA ARG A 54 -1.26 -6.45 -10.89
C ARG A 54 -0.40 -6.13 -12.12
N ALA A 55 0.82 -5.64 -11.91
CA ALA A 55 1.77 -5.41 -12.99
C ALA A 55 2.35 -6.73 -13.49
N ARG A 56 2.30 -6.93 -14.81
CA ARG A 56 2.99 -8.06 -15.47
C ARG A 56 4.42 -7.73 -15.85
N ASP A 57 4.64 -6.55 -16.42
CA ASP A 57 5.94 -6.16 -16.97
C ASP A 57 6.54 -5.01 -16.15
N GLU A 58 5.78 -3.91 -15.97
CA GLU A 58 6.30 -2.67 -15.39
C GLU A 58 5.45 -2.20 -14.20
N LEU A 59 6.12 -1.89 -13.10
CA LEU A 59 5.52 -1.31 -11.90
C LEU A 59 6.19 0.03 -11.59
N LEU A 60 5.40 1.09 -11.50
CA LEU A 60 5.84 2.38 -10.99
C LEU A 60 5.12 2.66 -9.66
N VAL A 61 5.89 2.86 -8.60
CA VAL A 61 5.39 3.30 -7.30
C VAL A 61 5.83 4.75 -7.10
N THR A 62 4.89 5.63 -6.78
CA THR A 62 5.18 7.06 -6.59
C THR A 62 4.63 7.55 -5.26
N GLY A 63 5.34 8.48 -4.65
CA GLY A 63 4.88 9.22 -3.48
C GLY A 63 5.72 10.48 -3.25
N VAL A 64 5.29 11.30 -2.30
CA VAL A 64 5.98 12.48 -1.79
C VAL A 64 6.53 12.20 -0.41
N THR A 65 7.51 12.99 0.03
CA THR A 65 8.09 12.86 1.38
C THR A 65 7.21 13.59 2.42
N PRO A 66 6.92 12.98 3.59
CA PRO A 66 7.31 11.63 4.00
C PRO A 66 6.58 10.53 3.22
N LEU A 67 7.33 9.50 2.81
CA LEU A 67 6.78 8.31 2.14
C LEU A 67 6.12 7.39 3.15
N SER A 68 5.20 6.56 2.66
CA SER A 68 4.60 5.48 3.45
C SER A 68 5.67 4.54 4.02
N GLU A 69 5.50 4.15 5.29
CA GLU A 69 6.32 3.11 5.93
C GLU A 69 6.28 1.76 5.19
N PHE A 70 5.23 1.49 4.40
CA PHE A 70 5.16 0.27 3.59
C PHE A 70 6.10 0.30 2.38
N VAL A 71 6.55 1.48 1.96
CA VAL A 71 7.46 1.65 0.82
C VAL A 71 8.92 1.44 1.23
N ASP A 72 9.25 1.62 2.50
CA ASP A 72 10.61 1.41 3.03
C ASP A 72 11.17 0.03 2.69
N ASP A 73 10.32 -0.99 2.64
CA ASP A 73 10.72 -2.35 2.29
C ASP A 73 11.26 -2.47 0.85
N PHE A 74 10.84 -1.61 -0.08
CA PHE A 74 11.42 -1.53 -1.43
C PHE A 74 12.76 -0.79 -1.43
N LEU A 75 12.91 0.21 -0.57
CA LEU A 75 14.06 1.10 -0.51
C LEU A 75 15.27 0.49 0.21
N LYS A 76 15.06 -0.55 1.03
CA LYS A 76 16.12 -1.30 1.75
C LYS A 76 17.06 -2.11 0.85
N THR A 77 16.92 -2.02 -0.48
CA THR A 77 17.83 -2.67 -1.43
C THR A 77 19.00 -1.73 -1.73
N SER A 78 20.09 -1.84 -0.96
CA SER A 78 21.42 -1.31 -1.27
C SER A 78 22.50 -2.23 -0.71
#